data_AF-A0A9W6D282-F1
#
_entry.id   AF-A0A9W6D282-F1
#
_cell.length_a   1.000
_cell.length_b   1.000
_cell.length_c   1.000
_cell.angle_alpha   90.00
_cell.angle_beta   90.00
_cell.angle_gamma   90.00
#
_symmetry.space_group_name_H-M   'P 1'
#
loop_
_entity.id
_entity.type
_entity.pdbx_description
1 polymer ?
#
loop_
_entity_poly.entity_id
_entity_poly.type
_entity_poly.pdbx_seq_one_letter_code
_entity_poly.pdbx_strand_id
1 'polypeptide(L)' 'MNVFAFVVAMLLFLLGMLAFGMATLATGFETLVFFGGILLIAVSLAIPFNLLGRADGA' A
#
# COMPACT_ATOMS: atom_id res chain seq x y z
N MET A 1 -14.43 -10.05 -9.40
CA MET A 1 -13.67 -9.68 -8.17
C MET A 1 -12.58 -10.71 -7.81
N ASN A 2 -11.31 -10.40 -8.07
CA ASN A 2 -10.20 -11.28 -7.70
C ASN A 2 -9.83 -11.07 -6.21
N VAL A 3 -10.37 -11.90 -5.32
CA VAL A 3 -10.18 -11.83 -3.85
C VAL A 3 -8.70 -11.80 -3.48
N PHE A 4 -7.86 -12.54 -4.20
CA PHE A 4 -6.42 -12.55 -3.97
C PHE A 4 -5.81 -11.15 -4.14
N ALA A 5 -6.14 -10.45 -5.22
CA ALA A 5 -5.64 -9.10 -5.47
C ALA A 5 -6.16 -8.07 -4.45
N PHE A 6 -7.37 -8.26 -3.94
CA PHE A 6 -7.90 -7.46 -2.82
C PHE A 6 -7.10 -7.69 -1.53
N VAL A 7 -6.83 -8.94 -1.17
CA VAL A 7 -6.04 -9.27 0.03
C VAL A 7 -4.62 -8.71 -0.08
N VAL A 8 -3.99 -8.81 -1.25
CA VAL A 8 -2.66 -8.22 -1.49
C VAL A 8 -2.69 -6.70 -1.31
N ALA A 9 -3.69 -6.02 -1.87
CA ALA A 9 -3.87 -4.58 -1.68
C ALA A 9 -4.05 -4.21 -0.21
N MET A 10 -4.88 -4.96 0.53
CA MET A 10 -5.11 -4.74 1.95
C MET A 10 -3.82 -4.92 2.78
N LEU A 11 -3.02 -5.95 2.49
CA LEU A 11 -1.75 -6.17 3.17
C LEU A 11 -0.74 -5.04 2.89
N LEU A 12 -0.63 -4.60 1.63
CA LEU A 12 0.24 -3.47 1.27
C LEU A 12 -0.18 -2.18 1.99
N PHE A 13 -1.48 -1.94 2.11
CA PHE A 13 -2.01 -0.78 2.84
C PHE A 13 -1.63 -0.82 4.32
N LEU A 14 -1.85 -1.95 4.98
CA LEU A 14 -1.51 -2.14 6.40
C LEU A 14 -0.01 -2.01 6.65
N LEU A 15 0.83 -2.58 5.77
CA LEU A 15 2.28 -2.44 5.84
C LEU A 15 2.73 -1.00 5.62
N GLY A 16 2.11 -0.28 4.69
CA GLY A 16 2.38 1.14 4.45
C GLY A 16 2.02 2.01 5.66
N MET A 17 0.86 1.78 6.29
CA MET A 17 0.47 2.47 7.51
C MET A 17 1.41 2.16 8.68
N LEU A 18 1.82 0.90 8.83
CA LEU A 18 2.76 0.50 9.87
C LEU A 18 4.13 1.18 9.65
N ALA A 19 4.67 1.13 8.44
CA ALA A 19 5.94 1.78 8.11
C ALA A 19 5.89 3.29 8.37
N PHE A 20 4.83 3.96 7.89
CA PHE A 20 4.60 5.38 8.15
C PHE A 20 4.54 5.71 9.65
N GLY A 21 3.80 4.93 10.44
CA GLY A 21 3.67 5.13 11.88
C GLY A 21 4.94 4.84 12.68
N MET A 22 5.78 3.92 12.21
CA MET A 22 7.06 3.56 12.83
C MET A 22 8.23 4.44 12.36
N ALA A 23 8.00 5.41 11.48
CA ALA A 23 9.07 6.20 10.88
C ALA A 23 9.95 6.94 11.89
N THR A 24 9.38 7.41 13.00
CA THR A 24 10.12 8.11 14.06
C THR A 24 10.98 7.18 14.93
N LEU A 25 10.77 5.87 14.82
CA LEU A 25 11.53 4.85 15.53
C LEU A 25 12.69 4.29 14.67
N ALA A 26 12.74 4.66 13.39
CA ALA A 26 13.75 4.22 12.44
C ALA A 26 14.93 5.20 12.41
N THR A 27 15.73 5.24 13.48
CA THR A 27 16.87 6.14 13.63
C THR A 27 17.81 6.10 12.42
N GLY A 28 18.01 7.23 11.76
CA GLY A 28 18.87 7.38 10.58
C GLY A 28 18.21 7.00 9.24
N PHE A 29 16.96 6.51 9.25
CA PHE A 29 16.18 6.16 8.07
C PHE A 29 14.76 6.75 8.10
N GLU A 30 14.50 7.73 8.96
CA GLU A 30 13.17 8.26 9.27
C GLU A 30 12.46 8.75 7.99
N THR A 31 13.19 9.51 7.16
CA THR A 31 12.68 10.03 5.89
C THR A 31 12.33 8.91 4.91
N LEU A 32 13.22 7.91 4.78
CA LEU A 32 13.01 6.80 3.86
C LEU A 32 11.81 5.94 4.28
N VAL A 33 11.68 5.67 5.58
CA VAL A 33 10.58 4.86 6.13
C VAL A 33 9.25 5.61 6.06
N PHE A 34 9.25 6.92 6.31
CA PHE A 34 8.08 7.78 6.17
C PHE A 34 7.57 7.82 4.72
N PHE A 35 8.43 8.20 3.77
CA PHE A 35 8.05 8.28 2.36
C PHE A 35 7.78 6.90 1.75
N GLY A 36 8.52 5.87 2.17
CA GLY A 36 8.28 4.49 1.77
C GLY A 36 6.89 4.00 2.21
N GLY A 37 6.47 4.33 3.44
CA GLY A 37 5.12 4.04 3.93
C GLY A 37 4.04 4.73 3.10
N ILE A 38 4.22 6.02 2.75
CA ILE A 38 3.30 6.77 1.88
C ILE A 38 3.20 6.11 0.49
N LEU A 39 4.34 5.72 -0.10
CA LEU A 39 4.35 5.07 -1.41
C LEU A 39 3.65 3.70 -1.37
N LEU A 40 3.85 2.91 -0.31
CA LEU A 40 3.15 1.63 -0.13
C LEU A 40 1.63 1.82 -0.04
N ILE A 41 1.18 2.85 0.69
CA ILE A 41 -0.24 3.20 0.75
C ILE A 41 -0.76 3.60 -0.64
N ALA A 42 -0.03 4.45 -1.37
CA ALA A 42 -0.44 4.88 -2.71
C ALA A 42 -0.56 3.68 -3.70
N VAL A 43 0.43 2.78 -3.69
CA VAL A 43 0.42 1.56 -4.52
C VAL A 43 -0.72 0.63 -4.13
N SER A 44 -1.03 0.49 -2.85
CA SER A 44 -2.15 -0.33 -2.39
C SER A 44 -3.50 0.10 -2.97
N LEU A 45 -3.71 1.42 -3.15
CA LEU A 45 -4.91 1.99 -3.75
C LEU A 45 -4.93 1.88 -5.27
N ALA A 46 -3.76 1.85 -5.91
CA ALA A 46 -3.66 1.69 -7.36
C ALA A 46 -4.17 0.33 -7.84
N ILE A 47 -4.03 -0.73 -7.04
CA ILE A 47 -4.47 -2.10 -7.36
C ILE A 47 -5.99 -2.19 -7.59
N PRO A 48 -6.86 -1.80 -6.64
CA PRO A 48 -8.31 -1.85 -6.88
C PRO A 48 -8.75 -0.91 -8.00
N PHE A 49 -8.19 0.30 -8.09
CA PHE A 49 -8.61 1.29 -9.09
C PHE A 49 -8.22 0.93 -10.52
N ASN A 50 -7.05 0.35 -10.74
CA ASN A 50 -6.58 0.06 -12.10
C ASN A 50 -6.73 -1.40 -12.51
N LEU A 51 -6.65 -2.33 -11.55
CA LEU A 51 -6.61 -3.76 -11.81
C LEU A 51 -7.97 -4.45 -11.59
N LEU A 52 -8.69 -4.11 -10.52
CA LEU A 52 -10.00 -4.74 -10.25
C LEU A 52 -11.14 -4.03 -10.98
N GLY A 53 -11.10 -2.70 -11.11
CA GLY A 53 -12.16 -1.93 -11.79
C GLY A 53 -12.33 -2.21 -13.29
N ARG A 54 -11.35 -2.82 -13.96
CA ARG A 54 -11.43 -3.21 -15.39
C ARG A 54 -11.87 -4.65 -15.63
N ALA A 55 -11.88 -5.50 -14.59
CA ALA A 55 -12.19 -6.92 -14.75
C ALA A 55 -13.68 -7.20 -15.00
N ASP A 56 -14.55 -6.23 -14.73
CA ASP A 56 -16.01 -6.37 -14.87
C ASP A 56 -16.58 -5.68 -16.13
N GLY A 57 -15.74 -5.30 -17.12
CA GLY A 57 -16.18 -4.53 -18.28
C GLY A 57 -15.37 -4.72 -19.57
N ALA A 58 -15.35 -5.95 -20.10
CA ALA A 58 -15.07 -6.25 -21.51
C ALA A 58 -15.87 -7.48 -21.95
#